data_AF-A0A956DRZ1-F1
#
_entry.id   AF-A0A956DRZ1-F1
#
_cell.length_a   1.000
_cell.length_b   1.000
_cell.length_c   1.000
_cell.angle_alpha   90.00
_cell.angle_beta   90.00
_cell.angle_gamma   90.00
#
_symmetry.space_group_name_H-M   'P 1'
#
loop_
_entity.id
_entity.type
_entity.pdbx_description
1 polymer ?
#
loop_
_entity_poly.entity_id
_entity_poly.type
_entity_poly.pdbx_seq_one_letter_code
_entity_poly.pdbx_strand_id
1 'polypeptide(L)'
;MQDNTNYVVAPDIERARSLPGAFYLDPAVWAAQRRHLFAESWHVLLEDVGAGEVVPTNLLPGALDEPLLLLNDEGVTRCFSNVCTHRGAILVEQRKL
;
A
#
# COMPACT_ATOMS: atom_id res chain seq x y z
N MET A 1 10.09 23.48 9.11
CA MET A 1 10.02 22.23 9.90
C MET A 1 11.39 21.62 9.84
N GLN A 2 11.99 21.28 10.99
CA GLN A 2 13.35 20.74 11.02
C GLN A 2 13.32 19.29 10.52
N ASP A 3 14.19 18.95 9.57
CA ASP A 3 14.44 17.57 9.13
C ASP A 3 15.03 16.78 10.31
N ASN A 4 14.17 16.08 11.05
CA ASN A 4 14.55 15.30 12.23
C ASN A 4 14.73 13.80 11.93
N THR A 5 14.96 13.45 10.66
CA THR A 5 14.87 12.08 10.11
C THR A 5 16.21 11.43 9.80
N ASN A 6 17.33 11.88 10.39
CA ASN A 6 18.61 11.21 10.15
C ASN A 6 18.75 9.96 11.04
N TYR A 7 17.98 8.92 10.70
CA TYR A 7 18.08 7.59 11.30
C TYR A 7 19.23 6.84 10.64
N VAL A 8 20.30 6.58 11.39
CA VAL A 8 21.48 5.88 10.88
C VAL A 8 21.39 4.40 11.25
N VAL A 9 21.39 3.53 10.24
CA VAL A 9 21.52 2.08 10.39
C VAL A 9 22.97 1.70 10.09
N ALA A 10 23.65 1.05 11.03
CA ALA A 10 25.01 0.58 10.78
C ALA A 10 24.99 -0.48 9.66
N PRO A 11 25.87 -0.37 8.65
CA PRO A 11 25.88 -1.32 7.53
C PRO A 11 26.35 -2.72 7.96
N ASP A 12 27.19 -2.78 8.98
CA ASP A 12 27.58 -4.02 9.65
C ASP A 12 26.49 -4.43 10.65
N ILE A 13 25.86 -5.57 10.38
CA ILE A 13 24.75 -6.10 11.17
C ILE A 13 25.15 -6.41 12.62
N GLU A 14 26.42 -6.77 12.89
CA GLU A 14 26.92 -7.03 14.25
C GLU A 14 26.91 -5.74 15.10
N ARG A 15 26.99 -4.59 14.44
CA ARG A 15 27.01 -3.26 15.04
C ARG A 15 25.67 -2.54 14.93
N ALA A 16 24.75 -3.03 14.09
CA ALA A 16 23.41 -2.47 13.95
C ALA A 16 22.61 -2.61 15.24
N ARG A 17 21.74 -1.63 15.51
CA ARG A 17 20.84 -1.60 16.66
C ARG A 17 19.46 -1.18 16.17
N SER A 18 18.43 -1.41 16.98
CA SER A 18 17.10 -0.88 16.70
C SER A 18 17.14 0.64 16.61
N LEU A 19 16.22 1.21 15.83
CA LEU A 19 16.06 2.65 15.74
C LEU A 19 15.56 3.22 17.09
N PRO A 20 15.79 4.51 17.37
CA PRO A 20 15.24 5.16 18.56
C PRO A 20 13.73 4.99 18.63
N GLY A 21 13.17 4.86 19.85
CA GLY A 21 11.73 4.64 20.06
C GLY A 21 10.82 5.64 19.35
N ALA A 22 11.27 6.90 19.20
CA ALA A 22 10.57 7.93 18.45
C ALA A 22 10.27 7.55 16.99
N PHE A 23 11.12 6.77 16.32
CA PHE A 23 10.86 6.30 14.95
C PHE A 23 9.54 5.54 14.84
N TYR A 24 9.17 4.78 15.88
CA TYR A 24 7.99 3.94 15.88
C TYR A 24 6.72 4.65 16.41
N LEU A 25 6.89 5.82 17.04
CA LEU A 25 5.81 6.51 17.75
C LEU A 25 5.48 7.90 17.19
N ASP A 26 6.41 8.51 16.45
CA ASP A 26 6.23 9.85 15.89
C ASP A 26 5.28 9.81 14.67
N PRO A 27 4.12 10.49 14.72
CA PRO A 27 3.19 10.54 13.60
C PRO A 27 3.79 11.14 12.32
N ALA A 28 4.79 12.01 12.42
CA ALA A 28 5.46 12.59 11.25
C ALA A 28 6.30 11.54 10.51
N VAL A 29 6.96 10.64 11.25
CA VAL A 29 7.71 9.51 10.66
C VAL A 29 6.75 8.55 9.97
N TRP A 30 5.62 8.22 10.62
CA TRP A 30 4.57 7.41 10.00
C TRP A 30 4.04 8.03 8.70
N ALA A 31 3.73 9.34 8.71
CA ALA A 31 3.27 10.04 7.52
C ALA A 31 4.29 9.99 6.37
N ALA A 32 5.59 10.13 6.67
CA ALA A 32 6.66 10.01 5.70
C ALA A 32 6.77 8.58 5.14
N GLN A 33 6.71 7.55 5.99
CA GLN A 33 6.72 6.14 5.57
C GLN A 33 5.54 5.82 4.65
N ARG A 34 4.32 6.26 4.98
CA ARG A 34 3.16 6.05 4.10
C ARG A 34 3.38 6.59 2.70
N ARG A 35 3.92 7.81 2.59
CA ARG A 35 4.13 8.49 1.31
C ARG A 35 5.30 7.92 0.51
N HIS A 36 6.44 7.68 1.17
CA HIS A 36 7.71 7.43 0.47
C HIS A 36 8.18 5.98 0.52
N LEU A 37 7.59 5.17 1.40
CA LEU A 37 7.89 3.74 1.48
C LEU A 37 6.68 2.94 1.01
N PHE A 38 5.54 3.03 1.69
CA PHE A 38 4.39 2.17 1.37
C PHE A 38 3.79 2.51 0.00
N ALA A 39 3.53 3.77 -0.33
CA ALA A 39 2.93 4.11 -1.63
C ALA A 39 3.84 3.80 -2.84
N GLU A 40 5.15 3.64 -2.63
CA GLU A 40 6.15 3.43 -3.69
C GLU A 40 6.71 1.99 -3.70
N SER A 41 6.22 1.12 -2.81
CA SER A 41 6.67 -0.28 -2.71
C SER A 41 5.78 -1.23 -3.50
N TRP A 42 6.35 -2.36 -3.90
CA TRP A 42 5.58 -3.52 -4.34
C TRP A 42 4.88 -4.17 -3.15
N HIS A 43 3.58 -4.44 -3.30
CA HIS A 43 2.77 -5.13 -2.30
C HIS A 43 2.29 -6.47 -2.82
N VAL A 44 2.25 -7.45 -1.94
CA VAL A 44 1.65 -8.75 -2.23
C VAL A 44 0.15 -8.65 -1.92
N LEU A 45 -0.66 -8.96 -2.92
CA LEU A 45 -2.11 -9.18 -2.78
C LEU A 45 -2.37 -10.69 -2.80
N LEU A 46 -3.30 -11.16 -1.98
CA LEU A 46 -3.58 -12.59 -1.79
C LEU A 46 -4.88 -13.03 -2.47
N GLU A 47 -5.59 -12.09 -3.08
CA GLU A 47 -6.84 -12.32 -3.79
C GLU A 47 -6.61 -13.13 -5.07
N ASP A 48 -7.34 -14.23 -5.19
CA ASP A 48 -7.45 -14.98 -6.44
C ASP A 48 -8.60 -14.43 -7.29
N VAL A 49 -8.38 -14.37 -8.61
CA VAL A 49 -9.28 -13.78 -9.58
C VAL A 49 -9.48 -14.74 -10.74
N GLY A 50 -10.65 -15.36 -10.77
CA GLY A 50 -11.06 -16.26 -11.83
C GLY A 50 -11.35 -15.53 -13.14
N ALA A 51 -11.43 -16.28 -14.24
CA ALA A 51 -11.79 -15.74 -15.54
C ALA A 51 -13.18 -15.09 -15.50
N GLY A 52 -13.29 -13.84 -15.97
CA GLY A 52 -14.51 -13.04 -15.93
C GLY A 52 -14.79 -12.37 -14.58
N GLU A 53 -14.09 -12.76 -13.51
CA GLU A 53 -14.31 -12.17 -12.20
C GLU A 53 -13.72 -10.76 -12.09
N VAL A 54 -14.42 -9.93 -11.33
CA VAL A 54 -13.97 -8.62 -10.88
C VAL A 54 -14.02 -8.57 -9.36
N VAL A 55 -12.86 -8.38 -8.73
CA VAL A 55 -12.68 -8.48 -7.28
C VAL A 55 -12.18 -7.14 -6.73
N PRO A 56 -13.00 -6.40 -5.97
CA PRO A 56 -12.53 -5.23 -5.25
C PRO A 56 -11.71 -5.63 -4.01
N THR A 57 -10.66 -4.87 -3.69
CA THR A 57 -9.89 -4.99 -2.45
C THR A 57 -9.38 -3.61 -2.00
N ASN A 58 -8.89 -3.48 -0.76
CA ASN A 58 -8.26 -2.26 -0.27
C ASN A 58 -6.79 -2.53 0.04
N LEU A 59 -5.90 -1.74 -0.56
CA LEU A 59 -4.47 -1.80 -0.30
C LEU A 59 -4.15 -1.19 1.07
N LEU A 60 -3.54 -2.01 1.94
CA LEU A 60 -3.10 -1.65 3.28
C LEU A 60 -4.15 -0.83 4.07
N PRO A 61 -5.26 -1.46 4.50
CA PRO A 61 -6.30 -0.81 5.28
C PRO A 61 -5.74 -0.17 6.56
N GLY A 62 -6.15 1.06 6.87
CA GLY A 62 -5.65 1.89 7.97
C GLY A 62 -4.31 2.57 7.70
N ALA A 63 -3.69 2.33 6.54
CA ALA A 63 -2.44 2.97 6.13
C ALA A 63 -2.61 3.75 4.83
N LEU A 64 -2.61 3.04 3.68
CA LEU A 64 -2.84 3.67 2.38
C LEU A 64 -4.33 3.81 2.08
N ASP A 65 -5.13 2.82 2.48
CA ASP A 65 -6.59 2.81 2.27
C ASP A 65 -6.98 3.05 0.79
N GLU A 66 -6.18 2.55 -0.14
CA GLU A 66 -6.43 2.72 -1.58
C GLU A 66 -7.34 1.59 -2.09
N PRO A 67 -8.55 1.89 -2.59
CA PRO A 67 -9.43 0.88 -3.14
C PRO A 67 -8.94 0.47 -4.53
N LEU A 68 -8.70 -0.83 -4.69
CA LEU A 68 -8.21 -1.47 -5.91
C LEU A 68 -9.26 -2.40 -6.51
N LEU A 69 -9.16 -2.61 -7.81
CA LEU A 69 -9.98 -3.51 -8.60
C LEU A 69 -9.08 -4.51 -9.30
N LEU A 70 -9.20 -5.79 -8.96
CA LEU A 70 -8.52 -6.87 -9.63
C LEU A 70 -9.47 -7.55 -10.62
N LEU A 71 -8.99 -7.86 -11.82
CA LEU A 71 -9.76 -8.63 -12.80
C LEU A 71 -8.85 -9.55 -13.61
N ASN A 72 -9.42 -10.63 -14.13
CA ASN A 72 -8.73 -11.52 -15.05
C ASN A 72 -9.10 -11.14 -16.49
N ASP A 73 -8.12 -10.63 -17.24
CA ASP A 73 -8.24 -10.33 -18.67
C ASP A 73 -7.57 -11.46 -19.46
N GLU A 74 -8.38 -12.41 -19.94
CA GLU A 74 -7.93 -13.53 -20.77
C GLU A 74 -6.74 -14.32 -20.17
N GLY A 75 -6.77 -14.59 -18.87
CA GLY A 75 -5.72 -15.28 -18.14
C GLY A 75 -4.64 -14.37 -17.54
N VAL A 76 -4.71 -13.05 -17.76
CA VAL A 76 -3.80 -12.06 -17.18
C VAL A 76 -4.51 -11.31 -16.06
N THR A 77 -4.02 -11.44 -14.83
CA THR A 77 -4.49 -10.63 -13.71
C THR A 77 -4.05 -9.18 -13.89
N ARG A 78 -5.00 -8.26 -13.85
CA ARG A 78 -4.77 -6.81 -13.88
C ARG A 78 -5.29 -6.16 -12.61
N CYS A 79 -4.68 -5.04 -12.25
CA CYS A 79 -5.02 -4.24 -11.07
C CYS A 79 -5.23 -2.78 -11.49
N PHE A 80 -6.32 -2.17 -11.05
CA PHE A 80 -6.69 -0.79 -11.33
C PHE A 80 -7.14 -0.09 -10.03
N SER A 81 -7.15 1.24 -10.01
CA SER A 81 -7.86 1.96 -8.95
C SER A 81 -9.37 1.71 -9.11
N ASN A 82 -10.05 1.37 -8.02
CA ASN A 82 -11.50 1.17 -7.95
C ASN A 82 -12.24 2.50 -7.71
N VAL A 83 -11.76 3.57 -8.34
CA VAL A 83 -12.27 4.93 -8.17
C VAL A 83 -12.57 5.50 -9.54
N CYS A 84 -13.82 5.94 -9.73
CA CYS A 84 -14.24 6.59 -10.95
C CYS A 84 -13.48 7.92 -11.13
N THR A 85 -12.79 8.08 -12.25
CA THR A 85 -12.00 9.28 -12.57
C THR A 85 -12.85 10.55 -12.77
N HIS A 86 -14.17 10.43 -12.93
CA HIS A 86 -15.07 11.57 -13.07
C HIS A 86 -15.39 12.24 -11.72
N ARG A 87 -15.82 11.47 -10.73
CA ARG A 87 -16.33 12.01 -9.43
C ARG A 87 -15.94 11.20 -8.20
N GLY A 88 -15.00 10.27 -8.31
CA GLY A 88 -14.45 9.56 -7.16
C GLY A 88 -15.36 8.46 -6.58
N ALA A 89 -16.41 8.06 -7.27
CA ALA A 89 -17.28 6.97 -6.80
C ALA A 89 -16.56 5.61 -6.89
N ILE A 90 -16.78 4.74 -5.91
CA ILE A 90 -16.35 3.34 -5.99
C ILE A 90 -17.10 2.65 -7.15
N LEU A 91 -16.36 1.95 -8.01
CA LEU A 91 -16.94 1.33 -9.21
C LEU A 91 -17.60 -0.02 -8.88
N VAL A 92 -16.96 -0.80 -8.01
CA VAL A 92 -17.41 -2.15 -7.62
C VAL A 92 -17.26 -2.32 -6.11
N GLU A 93 -18.36 -2.59 -5.43
CA GLU A 93 -18.36 -2.76 -3.97
C GLU A 93 -18.20 -4.22 -3.53
N GLN A 94 -18.52 -5.17 -4.40
CA GLN A 94 -18.53 -6.60 -4.11
C GLN A 94 -18.02 -7.37 -5.32
N ARG A 95 -17.46 -8.56 -5.08
CA ARG A 95 -17.02 -9.48 -6.14
C ARG A 95 -18.15 -9.71 -7.15
N LYS A 96 -17.84 -9.64 -8.44
CA LYS A 96 -18.74 -9.94 -9.55
C LYS A 96 -18.16 -11.02 -10.46
N LEU A 97 -19.05 -11.74 -11.13
CA LEU A 97 -18.78 -12.73 -12.19
C LEU A 97 -19.07 -12.13 -13.57
#